data_AF-A0A635R8J3-F1
#
_entry.id   AF-A0A635R8J3-F1
#
_cell.length_a   1.000
_cell.length_b   1.000
_cell.length_c   1.000
_cell.angle_alpha   90.00
_cell.angle_beta   90.00
_cell.angle_gamma   90.00
#
_symmetry.space_group_name_H-M   'P 1'
#
loop_
_entity.id
_entity.type
_entity.pdbx_description
1 polymer ?
#
loop_
_entity_poly.entity_id
_entity_poly.type
_entity_poly.pdbx_seq_one_letter_code
_entity_poly.pdbx_strand_id
1 'polypeptide(L)'
;MADNVEPSLVKWLEQQLPRTAKKVSLKKLDTAPLHISDKKIPVFTPRIPHSVYSDEDKTVPRICCSVDLEKCLRGVRRYFVPSPYEDLRHRYYLHAFDERDVVQPSVELSSEPFRANEVWIVPHRLSNWEIKPTVIGELRLVRLADNGYKHTLAVALHEDVRLNNNQLLKAGKFYEITVTISEREPLIAVSDATEISRGIFDAALNEYTVTP
;
A
#
# COMPACT_ATOMS: atom_id res chain seq x y z
N MET A 1 2.90 25.94 11.98
CA MET A 1 1.47 26.17 12.26
C MET A 1 0.85 24.78 12.32
N ALA A 2 -0.09 24.50 13.22
CA ALA A 2 -0.78 23.21 13.16
C ALA A 2 -1.54 23.18 11.83
N ASP A 3 -1.10 22.34 10.90
CA ASP A 3 -1.69 22.26 9.56
C ASP A 3 -3.11 21.73 9.70
N ASN A 4 -4.07 22.64 9.65
CA ASN A 4 -5.47 22.30 9.84
C ASN A 4 -5.90 21.33 8.73
N VAL A 5 -6.51 20.24 9.17
CA VAL A 5 -7.20 19.29 8.30
C VAL A 5 -8.35 20.02 7.59
N GLU A 6 -8.62 19.64 6.35
CA GLU A 6 -9.73 20.16 5.55
C GLU A 6 -11.07 20.12 6.32
N PRO A 7 -11.82 21.24 6.41
CA PRO A 7 -13.09 21.30 7.14
C PRO A 7 -14.14 20.29 6.66
N SER A 8 -14.12 19.95 5.37
CA SER A 8 -15.01 18.93 4.80
C SER A 8 -14.76 17.54 5.38
N LEU A 9 -13.51 17.20 5.69
CA LEU A 9 -13.15 15.94 6.31
C LEU A 9 -13.57 15.88 7.79
N VAL A 10 -13.48 17.01 8.50
CA VAL A 10 -14.03 17.14 9.86
C VAL A 10 -15.54 16.89 9.85
N LYS A 11 -16.27 17.53 8.93
CA LYS A 11 -17.71 17.32 8.78
C LYS A 11 -18.06 15.88 8.41
N TRP A 12 -17.24 15.22 7.59
CA TRP A 12 -17.40 13.80 7.28
C TRP A 12 -17.31 12.93 8.55
N LEU A 13 -16.37 13.23 9.45
CA LEU A 13 -16.20 12.52 10.72
C LEU A 13 -17.40 12.71 11.65
N GLU A 14 -17.90 13.94 11.77
CA GLU A 14 -19.09 14.27 12.57
C GLU A 14 -20.35 13.52 12.11
N GLN A 15 -20.40 13.15 10.82
CA GLN A 15 -21.50 12.40 10.22
C GLN A 15 -21.34 10.87 10.33
N GLN A 16 -20.20 10.38 10.83
CA GLN A 16 -19.99 8.95 11.01
C GLN A 16 -20.77 8.40 12.21
N LEU A 17 -21.08 7.10 12.16
CA LEU A 17 -21.63 6.40 13.31
C LEU A 17 -20.67 6.53 14.51
N PRO A 18 -21.18 6.68 15.76
CA PRO A 18 -20.33 6.85 16.94
C PRO A 18 -19.28 5.75 17.13
N ARG A 19 -19.57 4.52 16.71
CA ARG A 19 -18.64 3.38 16.76
C ARG A 19 -17.43 3.55 15.83
N THR A 20 -17.61 4.23 14.70
CA THR A 20 -16.57 4.50 13.70
C THR A 20 -15.80 5.75 14.10
N ALA A 21 -16.52 6.82 14.46
CA ALA A 21 -15.92 8.10 14.83
C ALA A 21 -14.92 7.98 15.98
N LYS A 22 -15.19 7.12 16.98
CA LYS A 22 -14.28 6.85 18.11
C LYS A 22 -13.01 6.08 17.74
N LYS A 23 -12.98 5.45 16.56
CA LYS A 23 -11.92 4.52 16.13
C LYS A 23 -11.11 5.06 14.94
N VAL A 24 -11.28 6.33 14.61
CA VAL A 24 -10.52 6.98 13.57
C VAL A 24 -9.93 8.29 14.09
N SER A 25 -8.84 8.71 13.46
CA SER A 25 -8.26 10.04 13.66
C SER A 25 -8.08 10.72 12.31
N LEU A 26 -8.18 12.04 12.29
CA LEU A 26 -7.93 12.82 11.08
C LEU A 26 -6.46 13.20 11.03
N LYS A 27 -5.86 13.12 9.84
CA LYS A 27 -4.45 13.41 9.65
C LYS A 27 -4.24 14.17 8.35
N LYS A 28 -3.34 15.14 8.41
CA LYS A 28 -2.74 15.77 7.23
C LYS A 28 -1.37 15.16 7.02
N LEU A 29 -1.14 14.60 5.84
CA LEU A 29 0.15 14.01 5.49
C LEU A 29 1.07 15.04 4.85
N ASP A 30 2.37 14.96 5.18
CA ASP A 30 3.40 15.76 4.51
C ASP A 30 3.76 15.17 3.13
N THR A 31 3.59 13.87 2.96
CA THR A 31 3.91 13.12 1.75
C THR A 31 2.68 12.47 1.14
N ALA A 32 2.76 12.12 -0.15
CA ALA A 32 1.67 11.42 -0.82
C ALA A 32 1.33 10.09 -0.14
N PRO A 33 0.05 9.82 0.15
CA PRO A 33 -0.36 8.48 0.50
C PRO A 33 -0.19 7.57 -0.71
N LEU A 34 0.24 6.33 -0.44
CA LEU A 34 0.64 5.36 -1.44
C LEU A 34 -0.35 4.19 -1.51
N HIS A 35 -0.53 3.62 -2.70
CA HIS A 35 -1.30 2.39 -2.91
C HIS A 35 -0.60 1.49 -3.91
N ILE A 36 -0.61 0.18 -3.67
CA ILE A 36 -0.02 -0.79 -4.57
C ILE A 36 -1.09 -1.71 -5.16
N SER A 37 -1.02 -1.96 -6.47
CA SER A 37 -1.94 -2.82 -7.20
C SER A 37 -1.18 -3.65 -8.23
N ASP A 38 -1.72 -4.81 -8.59
CA ASP A 38 -1.26 -5.64 -9.71
C ASP A 38 -1.61 -5.05 -11.10
N LYS A 39 -2.36 -3.94 -11.14
CA LYS A 39 -2.76 -3.25 -12.38
C LYS A 39 -2.53 -1.75 -12.28
N LYS A 40 -2.33 -1.10 -13.43
CA LYS A 40 -2.37 0.37 -13.54
C LYS A 40 -3.83 0.80 -13.46
N ILE A 41 -4.21 1.43 -12.36
CA ILE A 41 -5.59 1.88 -12.14
C ILE A 41 -5.67 3.35 -12.56
N PRO A 42 -6.45 3.71 -13.59
CA PRO A 42 -6.51 5.09 -14.09
C PRO A 42 -7.34 6.01 -13.18
N VAL A 43 -8.32 5.45 -12.47
CA VAL A 43 -9.21 6.17 -11.55
C VAL A 43 -9.52 5.26 -10.37
N PHE A 44 -9.32 5.78 -9.17
CA PHE A 44 -9.77 5.16 -7.93
C PHE A 44 -11.09 5.80 -7.48
N THR A 45 -12.03 4.94 -7.08
CA THR A 45 -13.28 5.34 -6.44
C THR A 45 -13.28 4.74 -5.05
N PRO A 46 -13.52 5.51 -3.97
CA PRO A 46 -13.70 4.95 -2.64
C PRO A 46 -14.82 3.92 -2.62
N ARG A 47 -14.53 2.72 -2.14
CA ARG A 47 -15.47 1.59 -2.08
C ARG A 47 -15.36 0.91 -0.74
N ILE A 48 -16.40 0.16 -0.35
CA ILE A 48 -16.25 -0.83 0.71
C ILE A 48 -15.26 -1.88 0.20
N PRO A 49 -14.13 -2.14 0.88
CA PRO A 49 -13.15 -3.09 0.36
C PRO A 49 -13.78 -4.49 0.25
N HIS A 50 -13.48 -5.20 -0.86
CA HIS A 50 -14.07 -6.50 -1.14
C HIS A 50 -13.38 -7.65 -0.39
N SER A 51 -12.07 -7.54 -0.19
CA SER A 51 -11.27 -8.52 0.54
C SER A 51 -10.81 -7.83 1.82
N VAL A 52 -11.64 -8.02 2.84
CA VAL A 52 -11.54 -7.50 4.20
C VAL A 52 -11.35 -8.66 5.15
N TYR A 53 -10.71 -8.42 6.29
CA TYR A 53 -10.70 -9.42 7.36
C TYR A 53 -12.14 -9.68 7.86
N SER A 54 -12.40 -10.83 8.48
CA SER A 54 -13.75 -11.22 8.95
C SER A 54 -14.43 -10.11 9.75
N ASP A 55 -13.63 -9.44 10.58
CA ASP A 55 -14.06 -8.46 11.58
C ASP A 55 -13.72 -7.01 11.21
N GLU A 56 -13.22 -6.76 9.99
CA GLU A 56 -12.93 -5.39 9.53
C GLU A 56 -14.23 -4.63 9.24
N ASP A 57 -14.27 -3.33 9.54
CA ASP A 57 -15.46 -2.52 9.31
C ASP A 57 -15.77 -2.36 7.81
N LYS A 58 -17.00 -2.76 7.45
CA LYS A 58 -17.52 -2.77 6.07
C LYS A 58 -18.50 -1.63 5.80
N THR A 59 -18.42 -0.53 6.56
CA THR A 59 -19.36 0.60 6.46
C THR A 59 -18.75 1.88 5.93
N VAL A 60 -17.42 1.97 5.88
CA VAL A 60 -16.72 3.16 5.38
C VAL A 60 -16.17 2.93 3.97
N PRO A 61 -16.73 3.60 2.93
CA PRO A 61 -16.14 3.60 1.59
C PRO A 61 -14.81 4.34 1.60
N ARG A 62 -13.76 3.69 1.09
CA ARG A 62 -12.39 4.18 1.22
C ARG A 62 -11.50 3.72 0.08
N ILE A 63 -10.39 4.44 -0.09
CA ILE A 63 -9.19 3.94 -0.77
C ILE A 63 -8.17 3.67 0.33
N CYS A 64 -7.79 2.40 0.51
CA CYS A 64 -6.78 1.96 1.45
C CYS A 64 -5.39 2.37 0.97
N CYS A 65 -4.68 3.20 1.74
CA CYS A 65 -3.36 3.71 1.39
C CYS A 65 -2.38 3.51 2.55
N SER A 66 -1.09 3.76 2.31
CA SER A 66 -0.07 3.74 3.36
C SER A 66 0.87 4.94 3.23
N VAL A 67 1.59 5.24 4.31
CA VAL A 67 2.50 6.40 4.39
C VAL A 67 3.90 6.13 3.83
N ASP A 68 4.25 4.87 3.60
CA ASP A 68 5.53 4.43 3.04
C ASP A 68 5.38 3.09 2.29
N LEU A 69 6.40 2.72 1.52
CA LEU A 69 6.36 1.54 0.65
C LEU A 69 6.34 0.22 1.45
N GLU A 70 7.07 0.13 2.57
CA GLU A 70 7.08 -1.05 3.43
C GLU A 70 5.66 -1.38 3.92
N LYS A 71 4.94 -0.36 4.42
CA LYS A 71 3.55 -0.54 4.88
C LYS A 71 2.59 -0.81 3.74
N CYS A 72 2.80 -0.22 2.56
CA CYS A 72 2.03 -0.60 1.36
C CYS A 72 2.15 -2.10 1.07
N LEU A 73 3.38 -2.63 1.06
CA LEU A 73 3.65 -4.04 0.80
C LEU A 73 3.00 -4.95 1.86
N ARG A 74 3.07 -4.55 3.13
CA ARG A 74 2.37 -5.26 4.22
C ARG A 74 0.85 -5.25 4.04
N GLY A 75 0.27 -4.12 3.67
CA GLY A 75 -1.17 -3.95 3.49
C GLY A 75 -1.77 -4.76 2.34
N VAL A 76 -0.94 -5.23 1.39
CA VAL A 76 -1.37 -6.10 0.29
C VAL A 76 -0.88 -7.54 0.45
N ARG A 77 -0.74 -8.02 1.69
CA ARG A 77 -0.24 -9.37 2.02
C ARG A 77 -0.79 -10.47 1.12
N ARG A 78 -2.09 -10.45 0.81
CA ARG A 78 -2.75 -11.43 -0.07
C ARG A 78 -2.06 -11.64 -1.43
N TYR A 79 -1.36 -10.63 -1.95
CA TYR A 79 -0.63 -10.71 -3.22
C TYR A 79 0.62 -11.60 -3.14
N PHE A 80 1.08 -11.92 -1.94
CA PHE A 80 2.30 -12.68 -1.69
C PHE A 80 2.06 -13.99 -0.94
N VAL A 81 0.83 -14.26 -0.48
CA VAL A 81 0.53 -15.54 0.15
C VAL A 81 0.44 -16.60 -0.95
N PRO A 82 1.20 -17.70 -0.89
CA PRO A 82 1.06 -18.79 -1.83
C PRO A 82 -0.38 -19.30 -1.83
N SER A 83 -1.03 -19.26 -2.99
CA SER A 83 -2.40 -19.73 -3.18
C SER A 83 -2.44 -20.77 -4.28
N PRO A 84 -3.07 -21.94 -4.05
CA PRO A 84 -3.26 -22.92 -5.12
C PRO A 84 -4.32 -22.49 -6.14
N TYR A 85 -5.05 -21.39 -5.87
CA TYR A 85 -6.18 -20.93 -6.69
C TYR A 85 -5.95 -19.57 -7.37
N GLU A 86 -4.89 -18.84 -7.00
CA GLU A 86 -4.59 -17.53 -7.57
C GLU A 86 -3.25 -17.53 -8.30
N ASP A 87 -3.22 -16.95 -9.51
CA ASP A 87 -1.98 -16.80 -10.26
C ASP A 87 -0.99 -15.89 -9.52
N LEU A 88 0.27 -16.31 -9.49
CA LEU A 88 1.37 -15.50 -9.00
C LEU A 88 1.43 -14.16 -9.74
N ARG A 89 1.51 -13.07 -8.98
CA ARG A 89 1.65 -11.73 -9.54
C ARG A 89 3.13 -11.42 -9.74
N HIS A 90 3.52 -11.16 -11.00
CA HIS A 90 4.90 -10.86 -11.36
C HIS A 90 5.21 -9.36 -11.40
N ARG A 91 4.17 -8.51 -11.33
CA ARG A 91 4.30 -7.06 -11.47
C ARG A 91 3.29 -6.33 -10.61
N TYR A 92 3.74 -5.23 -10.03
CA TYR A 92 2.92 -4.32 -9.25
C TYR A 92 3.24 -2.87 -9.60
N TYR A 93 2.26 -2.00 -9.38
CA TYR A 93 2.36 -0.57 -9.65
C TYR A 93 2.13 0.21 -8.36
N LEU A 94 3.04 1.14 -8.08
CA LEU A 94 2.94 2.05 -6.96
C LEU A 94 2.25 3.34 -7.42
N HIS A 95 1.12 3.63 -6.79
CA HIS A 95 0.29 4.79 -7.04
C HIS A 95 0.47 5.77 -5.89
N ALA A 96 0.59 7.05 -6.21
CA ALA A 96 0.53 8.17 -5.28
C ALA A 96 -0.71 9.01 -5.57
N PHE A 97 -1.32 9.56 -4.53
CA PHE A 97 -2.47 10.47 -4.66
C PHE A 97 -2.07 11.88 -4.25
N ASP A 98 -2.75 12.90 -4.75
CA ASP A 98 -2.57 14.30 -4.32
C ASP A 98 -3.36 14.65 -3.05
N GLU A 99 -4.37 13.86 -2.70
CA GLU A 99 -5.08 14.01 -1.43
C GLU A 99 -4.12 13.78 -0.25
N ARG A 100 -4.12 14.70 0.73
CA ARG A 100 -3.28 14.63 1.94
C ARG A 100 -4.10 14.62 3.21
N ASP A 101 -5.35 15.02 3.13
CA ASP A 101 -6.29 15.00 4.24
C ASP A 101 -6.92 13.59 4.29
N VAL A 102 -6.48 12.79 5.25
CA VAL A 102 -6.78 11.36 5.32
C VAL A 102 -7.35 10.97 6.68
N VAL A 103 -8.03 9.83 6.70
CA VAL A 103 -8.54 9.19 7.91
C VAL A 103 -7.58 8.07 8.31
N GLN A 104 -7.04 8.09 9.52
CA GLN A 104 -6.25 6.99 10.06
C GLN A 104 -7.14 6.10 10.93
N PRO A 105 -7.45 4.86 10.50
CA PRO A 105 -8.21 3.92 11.32
C PRO A 105 -7.37 3.36 12.47
N SER A 106 -8.05 2.97 13.55
CA SER A 106 -7.45 2.11 14.57
C SER A 106 -7.32 0.68 14.07
N VAL A 107 -6.50 -0.11 14.77
CA VAL A 107 -6.36 -1.55 14.51
C VAL A 107 -7.69 -2.28 14.69
N GLU A 108 -8.54 -1.83 15.60
CA GLU A 108 -9.87 -2.42 15.81
C GLU A 108 -10.85 -2.19 14.65
N LEU A 109 -10.59 -1.21 13.79
CA LEU A 109 -11.48 -0.88 12.67
C LEU A 109 -10.99 -1.52 11.37
N SER A 110 -9.67 -1.58 11.18
CA SER A 110 -9.02 -2.24 10.03
C SER A 110 -8.89 -3.76 10.24
N SER A 111 -8.95 -4.24 11.48
CA SER A 111 -8.81 -5.64 11.88
C SER A 111 -7.57 -6.35 11.32
N GLU A 112 -6.53 -5.56 11.02
CA GLU A 112 -5.25 -6.07 10.55
C GLU A 112 -4.12 -5.39 11.35
N PRO A 113 -3.51 -6.08 12.34
CA PRO A 113 -2.47 -5.49 13.19
C PRO A 113 -1.23 -5.04 12.39
N PHE A 114 -1.05 -5.57 11.18
CA PHE A 114 0.07 -5.28 10.28
C PHE A 114 -0.17 -4.04 9.40
N ARG A 115 -1.40 -3.51 9.36
CA ARG A 115 -1.75 -2.23 8.73
C ARG A 115 -1.50 -1.04 9.65
N ALA A 116 -0.67 -1.16 10.69
CA ALA A 116 -0.31 -0.03 11.54
C ALA A 116 0.24 1.15 10.69
N ASN A 117 -0.54 2.23 10.61
CA ASN A 117 -0.38 3.40 9.72
C ASN A 117 -0.87 3.24 8.27
N GLU A 118 -1.85 2.36 8.04
CA GLU A 118 -2.82 2.54 6.96
C GLU A 118 -3.51 3.89 7.16
N VAL A 119 -3.80 4.54 6.04
CA VAL A 119 -4.57 5.77 5.96
C VAL A 119 -5.59 5.63 4.84
N TRP A 120 -6.74 6.24 5.02
CA TRP A 120 -7.87 6.13 4.13
C TRP A 120 -8.15 7.48 3.48
N ILE A 121 -8.27 7.46 2.16
CA ILE A 121 -8.93 8.55 1.45
C ILE A 121 -10.43 8.22 1.41
N VAL A 122 -11.25 9.12 1.93
CA VAL A 122 -12.72 8.95 2.04
C VAL A 122 -13.44 9.99 1.17
N PRO A 123 -14.68 9.74 0.72
CA PRO A 123 -15.39 10.66 -0.16
C PRO A 123 -16.00 11.86 0.60
N HIS A 124 -15.16 12.71 1.19
CA HIS A 124 -15.61 13.87 1.99
C HIS A 124 -15.91 15.14 1.17
N ARG A 125 -15.51 15.17 -0.12
CA ARG A 125 -15.90 16.18 -1.12
C ARG A 125 -16.06 15.55 -2.50
N LEU A 126 -16.67 16.28 -3.44
CA LEU A 126 -16.95 15.78 -4.79
C LEU A 126 -15.70 15.27 -5.53
N SER A 127 -14.57 15.96 -5.37
CA SER A 127 -13.29 15.55 -5.99
C SER A 127 -12.73 14.23 -5.43
N ASN A 128 -13.24 13.72 -4.30
CA ASN A 128 -12.82 12.44 -3.74
C ASN A 128 -13.63 11.24 -4.25
N TRP A 129 -14.64 11.44 -5.11
CA TRP A 129 -15.41 10.33 -5.67
C TRP A 129 -14.68 9.64 -6.83
N GLU A 130 -13.89 10.39 -7.59
CA GLU A 130 -13.06 9.88 -8.67
C GLU A 130 -11.66 10.51 -8.57
N ILE A 131 -10.73 9.76 -8.02
CA ILE A 131 -9.37 10.23 -7.76
C ILE A 131 -8.44 9.63 -8.79
N LYS A 132 -7.79 10.49 -9.57
CA LYS A 132 -6.75 10.07 -10.51
C LYS A 132 -5.42 9.96 -9.76
N PRO A 133 -4.80 8.77 -9.71
CA PRO A 133 -3.49 8.61 -9.11
C PRO A 133 -2.39 9.02 -10.10
N THR A 134 -1.19 9.27 -9.57
CA THR A 134 0.05 9.25 -10.34
C THR A 134 0.72 7.89 -10.12
N VAL A 135 1.07 7.18 -11.20
CA VAL A 135 1.90 5.97 -11.08
C VAL A 135 3.35 6.40 -10.92
N ILE A 136 3.89 6.27 -9.72
CA ILE A 136 5.23 6.75 -9.35
C ILE A 136 6.27 5.63 -9.27
N GLY A 137 5.87 4.38 -9.45
CA GLY A 137 6.81 3.27 -9.45
C GLY A 137 6.23 1.96 -9.96
N GLU A 138 7.14 1.03 -10.23
CA GLU A 138 6.85 -0.33 -10.68
C GLU A 138 7.74 -1.32 -9.91
N LEU A 139 7.14 -2.42 -9.48
CA LEU A 139 7.83 -3.52 -8.81
C LEU A 139 7.67 -4.78 -9.67
N ARG A 140 8.75 -5.55 -9.84
CA ARG A 140 8.79 -6.78 -10.65
C ARG A 140 9.38 -7.92 -9.85
N LEU A 141 8.79 -9.10 -9.96
CA LEU A 141 9.30 -10.31 -9.31
C LEU A 141 10.61 -10.76 -9.97
N VAL A 142 11.68 -10.85 -9.19
CA VAL A 142 13.01 -11.32 -9.62
C VAL A 142 13.24 -12.77 -9.19
N ARG A 143 12.82 -13.10 -7.97
CA ARG A 143 13.01 -14.44 -7.39
C ARG A 143 11.87 -14.81 -6.47
N LEU A 144 11.46 -16.06 -6.56
CA LEU A 144 10.59 -16.73 -5.62
C LEU A 144 11.38 -17.82 -4.91
N ALA A 145 11.38 -17.82 -3.58
CA ALA A 145 12.09 -18.78 -2.75
C ALA A 145 11.19 -19.30 -1.62
N ASP A 146 11.68 -20.31 -0.90
CA ASP A 146 11.06 -20.81 0.33
C ASP A 146 9.60 -21.25 0.09
N ASN A 147 9.41 -22.12 -0.91
CA ASN A 147 8.08 -22.58 -1.36
C ASN A 147 7.07 -21.46 -1.67
N GLY A 148 7.55 -20.27 -2.06
CA GLY A 148 6.70 -19.12 -2.38
C GLY A 148 6.52 -18.15 -1.22
N TYR A 149 7.08 -18.40 -0.04
CA TYR A 149 6.98 -17.49 1.11
C TYR A 149 8.03 -16.38 1.10
N LYS A 150 8.88 -16.31 0.08
CA LYS A 150 9.90 -15.26 -0.05
C LYS A 150 9.95 -14.72 -1.47
N HIS A 151 9.53 -13.47 -1.63
CA HIS A 151 9.50 -12.75 -2.91
C HIS A 151 10.61 -11.70 -2.94
N THR A 152 11.53 -11.80 -3.88
CA THR A 152 12.51 -10.75 -4.17
C THR A 152 11.98 -9.90 -5.33
N LEU A 153 11.82 -8.59 -5.11
CA LEU A 153 11.25 -7.65 -6.05
C LEU A 153 12.31 -6.62 -6.49
N ALA A 154 12.44 -6.39 -7.79
CA ALA A 154 13.12 -5.24 -8.34
C ALA A 154 12.15 -4.05 -8.39
N VAL A 155 12.59 -2.88 -7.96
CA VAL A 155 11.79 -1.67 -7.78
C VAL A 155 12.40 -0.54 -8.60
N ALA A 156 11.58 0.10 -9.43
CA ALA A 156 11.92 1.33 -10.14
C ALA A 156 10.96 2.45 -9.73
N LEU A 157 11.50 3.63 -9.46
CA LEU A 157 10.74 4.79 -8.97
C LEU A 157 10.97 6.02 -9.85
N HIS A 158 9.89 6.76 -10.11
CA HIS A 158 9.90 8.04 -10.83
C HIS A 158 10.03 9.23 -9.88
N GLU A 159 9.78 9.03 -8.60
CA GLU A 159 9.87 10.03 -7.54
C GLU A 159 10.59 9.44 -6.31
N ASP A 160 11.06 10.30 -5.41
CA ASP A 160 11.63 9.87 -4.14
C ASP A 160 10.55 9.25 -3.26
N VAL A 161 10.75 8.00 -2.82
CA VAL A 161 9.78 7.27 -1.99
C VAL A 161 10.46 6.78 -0.73
N ARG A 162 9.82 7.05 0.41
CA ARG A 162 10.25 6.48 1.68
C ARG A 162 9.92 4.99 1.69
N LEU A 163 10.94 4.15 1.88
CA LEU A 163 10.70 2.73 2.13
C LEU A 163 10.13 2.54 3.53
N ASN A 164 10.82 3.10 4.52
CA ASN A 164 10.48 3.04 5.93
C ASN A 164 11.11 4.24 6.67
N ASN A 165 11.07 4.24 8.00
CA ASN A 165 11.62 5.35 8.79
C ASN A 165 13.12 5.58 8.58
N ASN A 166 13.86 4.55 8.16
CA ASN A 166 15.32 4.55 8.08
C ASN A 166 15.85 4.79 6.66
N GLN A 167 15.04 4.54 5.62
CA GLN A 167 15.52 4.54 4.24
C GLN A 167 14.61 5.32 3.28
N LEU A 168 15.23 6.25 2.55
CA LEU A 168 14.64 6.96 1.42
C LEU A 168 15.20 6.39 0.11
N LEU A 169 14.31 5.95 -0.78
CA LEU A 169 14.66 5.47 -2.12
C LEU A 169 14.59 6.65 -3.10
N LYS A 170 15.62 6.80 -3.91
CA LYS A 170 15.77 7.94 -4.82
C LYS A 170 15.16 7.65 -6.19
N ALA A 171 14.52 8.67 -6.76
CA ALA A 171 14.02 8.63 -8.13
C ALA A 171 15.15 8.29 -9.12
N GLY A 172 14.81 7.55 -10.18
CA GLY A 172 15.75 7.20 -11.25
C GLY A 172 16.77 6.11 -10.89
N LYS A 173 16.74 5.59 -9.66
CA LYS A 173 17.52 4.42 -9.23
C LYS A 173 16.66 3.16 -9.23
N PHE A 174 17.35 2.01 -9.19
CA PHE A 174 16.74 0.69 -9.13
C PHE A 174 17.15 0.02 -7.84
N TYR A 175 16.19 -0.65 -7.19
CA TYR A 175 16.39 -1.29 -5.91
C TYR A 175 15.90 -2.73 -5.92
N GLU A 176 16.47 -3.57 -5.08
CA GLU A 176 15.94 -4.87 -4.73
C GLU A 176 15.40 -4.84 -3.29
N ILE A 177 14.21 -5.39 -3.09
CA ILE A 177 13.57 -5.55 -1.79
C ILE A 177 13.07 -6.99 -1.67
N THR A 178 13.23 -7.60 -0.50
CA THR A 178 12.67 -8.92 -0.21
C THR A 178 11.47 -8.81 0.71
N VAL A 179 10.36 -9.43 0.29
CA VAL A 179 9.14 -9.62 1.06
C VAL A 179 9.10 -11.07 1.55
N THR A 180 9.12 -11.28 2.86
CA THR A 180 9.04 -12.60 3.49
C THR A 180 7.73 -12.74 4.24
N ILE A 181 7.00 -13.82 3.99
CA ILE A 181 5.68 -14.10 4.55
C ILE A 181 5.83 -15.19 5.61
N SER A 182 5.25 -14.98 6.79
CA SER A 182 5.17 -16.05 7.78
C SER A 182 4.12 -17.09 7.39
N GLU A 183 4.47 -18.36 7.48
CA GLU A 183 3.55 -19.49 7.26
C GLU A 183 2.48 -19.59 8.36
N ARG A 184 2.83 -19.19 9.59
CA ARG A 184 2.01 -19.42 10.79
C ARG A 184 1.26 -18.19 11.26
N GLU A 185 1.85 -17.01 11.03
CA GLU A 185 1.31 -15.74 11.49
C GLU A 185 0.98 -14.86 10.27
N PRO A 186 0.01 -13.93 10.38
CA PRO A 186 -0.30 -13.03 9.27
C PRO A 186 0.77 -11.93 9.06
N LEU A 187 2.01 -12.20 9.43
CA LEU A 187 3.15 -11.30 9.36
C LEU A 187 3.78 -11.28 7.97
N ILE A 188 4.16 -10.09 7.52
CA ILE A 188 5.11 -9.87 6.43
C ILE A 188 6.29 -9.04 6.94
N ALA A 189 7.49 -9.55 6.69
CA ALA A 189 8.73 -8.80 6.83
C ALA A 189 9.16 -8.25 5.46
N VAL A 190 9.66 -7.02 5.45
CA VAL A 190 10.21 -6.36 4.26
C VAL A 190 11.65 -6.02 4.60
N SER A 191 12.60 -6.39 3.73
CA SER A 191 14.01 -6.05 3.93
C SER A 191 14.25 -4.56 3.65
N ASP A 192 15.40 -4.05 4.11
CA ASP A 192 15.94 -2.82 3.53
C ASP A 192 16.20 -3.02 2.03
N ALA A 193 16.16 -1.91 1.29
CA ALA A 193 16.42 -1.90 -0.14
C ALA A 193 17.92 -1.88 -0.42
N THR A 194 18.35 -2.70 -1.39
CA THR A 194 19.71 -2.68 -1.93
C THR A 194 19.68 -2.13 -3.35
N GLU A 195 20.57 -1.20 -3.69
CA GLU A 195 20.64 -0.67 -5.07
C GLU A 195 21.11 -1.76 -6.04
N ILE A 196 20.44 -1.86 -7.19
CA ILE A 196 20.73 -2.85 -8.24
C ILE A 196 20.91 -2.18 -9.59
N SER A 197 21.45 -2.92 -10.56
CA SER A 197 21.50 -2.44 -11.93
C SER A 197 20.12 -2.43 -12.59
N ARG A 198 19.92 -1.50 -13.52
CA ARG A 198 18.73 -1.46 -14.39
C ARG A 198 18.49 -2.79 -15.11
N GLY A 199 19.56 -3.49 -15.49
CA GLY A 199 19.47 -4.77 -16.22
C GLY A 199 18.69 -5.83 -15.45
N ILE A 200 18.80 -5.88 -14.12
CA ILE A 200 18.03 -6.81 -13.28
C ILE A 200 16.53 -6.47 -13.33
N PHE A 201 16.18 -5.19 -13.24
CA PHE A 201 14.79 -4.74 -13.34
C PHE A 201 14.18 -5.02 -14.73
N ASP A 202 14.95 -4.80 -15.80
CA ASP A 202 14.50 -5.05 -17.17
C ASP A 202 14.37 -6.56 -17.46
N ALA A 203 15.28 -7.41 -16.93
CA ALA A 203 15.21 -8.86 -17.05
C ALA A 203 13.99 -9.46 -16.32
N ALA A 204 13.64 -8.91 -15.15
CA ALA A 204 12.48 -9.34 -14.35
C ALA A 204 11.11 -9.19 -15.06
N LEU A 205 11.09 -8.52 -16.22
CA LEU A 205 9.91 -8.48 -17.08
C LEU A 205 9.63 -9.83 -17.75
N ASN A 206 10.69 -10.57 -18.06
CA ASN A 206 10.64 -11.75 -18.92
C ASN A 206 10.76 -13.04 -18.12
N GLU A 207 11.57 -13.04 -17.07
CA GLU A 207 11.86 -14.22 -16.26
C GLU A 207 12.03 -13.87 -14.78
N TYR A 208 11.76 -14.86 -13.94
CA TYR A 208 12.10 -14.84 -12.52
C TYR A 208 12.66 -16.20 -12.13
N THR A 209 13.52 -16.21 -11.13
CA THR A 209 14.12 -17.46 -10.63
C THR A 209 13.24 -18.10 -9.56
N VAL A 210 13.15 -19.42 -9.55
CA VAL A 210 12.52 -20.18 -8.47
C VAL A 210 13.60 -21.00 -7.79
N THR A 211 13.77 -20.80 -6.48
CA THR A 211 14.66 -21.62 -5.65
C THR A 211 13.82 -22.37 -4.61
N PRO A 212 14.17 -23.63 -4.30
CA PRO A 212 13.53 -24.37 -3.21
C PRO A 212 13.50 -23.57 -1.91
#